data_AF-D5X160-F1
#
_entry.id   AF-D5X160-F1
#
_cell.length_a   1.000
_cell.length_b   1.000
_cell.length_c   1.000
_cell.angle_alpha   90.00
_cell.angle_beta   90.00
_cell.angle_gamma   90.00
#
_symmetry.space_group_name_H-M   'P 1'
#
loop_
_entity.id
_entity.type
_entity.pdbx_description
1 polymer ?
#
loop_
_entity_poly.entity_id
_entity_poly.type
_entity_poly.pdbx_seq_one_letter_code
_entity_poly.pdbx_strand_id
1 'polypeptide(L)'
;MPDTARLYPRHPRNYKPLSGVRIVTLALNLPGPAAAARLRALGAKVLKIEPPGGDPMAQMSPALYRAMHKAVPVRKLDLKTAEGQTALHEQLQQSDLLLTAFRPAALKRLGLDRRSLAARHPHLSAVFVVGYPGAQGHLPGHDLTFQAEAGLIDAAQLPATLLADMTGALLVSEAALGALLHQRAQGRGATLDIALSDAAGFVAVPRALGMTAPGQLLGGALPEYGVYACADGLVAIAALEPHFKQALALAAQGATHRAIARWCKSHTAAQLTALAQQHDLPLWAWTT
;
A
#
# COMPACT_ATOMS: atom_id res chain seq x y z
N MET A 1 -8.91 -19.82 6.05
CA MET A 1 -8.28 -18.65 5.39
C MET A 1 -8.82 -17.39 6.08
N PRO A 2 -7.97 -16.37 6.35
CA PRO A 2 -8.45 -15.13 6.95
C PRO A 2 -9.54 -14.50 6.05
N ASP A 3 -10.53 -13.87 6.67
CA ASP A 3 -11.57 -13.13 5.96
C ASP A 3 -10.93 -11.91 5.26
N THR A 4 -10.54 -12.10 4.01
CA THR A 4 -9.91 -11.07 3.17
C THR A 4 -10.83 -9.86 2.96
N ALA A 5 -12.13 -9.97 3.24
CA ALA A 5 -13.05 -8.82 3.18
C ALA A 5 -12.79 -7.80 4.30
N ARG A 6 -12.03 -8.16 5.36
CA ARG A 6 -11.55 -7.22 6.38
C ARG A 6 -10.24 -6.54 6.02
N LEU A 7 -9.51 -7.02 5.01
CA LEU A 7 -8.18 -6.51 4.63
C LEU A 7 -8.25 -5.27 3.74
N TYR A 8 -9.42 -4.93 3.20
CA TYR A 8 -9.62 -3.71 2.43
C TYR A 8 -10.42 -2.69 3.23
N PRO A 9 -10.06 -1.39 3.16
CA PRO A 9 -10.86 -0.33 3.77
C PRO A 9 -12.30 -0.41 3.27
N ARG A 10 -13.25 -0.49 4.21
CA ARG A 10 -14.68 -0.45 3.89
C ARG A 10 -15.05 1.00 3.61
N HIS A 11 -15.42 1.31 2.37
CA HIS A 11 -16.14 2.55 2.10
C HIS A 11 -17.57 2.47 2.66
N PRO A 12 -18.18 3.59 3.06
CA PRO A 12 -19.58 3.63 3.49
C PRO A 12 -20.45 2.89 2.47
N ARG A 13 -21.28 1.94 2.96
CA ARG A 13 -22.15 1.14 2.08
C ARG A 13 -22.98 2.12 1.24
N ASN A 14 -22.78 2.13 -0.08
CA ASN A 14 -23.42 2.95 -1.12
C ASN A 14 -22.64 4.15 -1.68
N TYR A 15 -21.47 4.51 -1.16
CA TYR A 15 -20.66 5.59 -1.77
C TYR A 15 -19.77 5.05 -2.90
N LYS A 16 -20.15 5.29 -4.16
CA LYS A 16 -19.44 4.84 -5.38
C LYS A 16 -19.04 6.03 -6.28
N PRO A 17 -18.05 6.85 -5.86
CA PRO A 17 -17.68 8.09 -6.57
C PRO A 17 -17.14 7.84 -7.99
N LEU A 18 -16.65 6.64 -8.29
CA LEU A 18 -16.16 6.26 -9.61
C LEU A 18 -17.20 5.51 -10.46
N SER A 19 -18.48 5.59 -10.11
CA SER A 19 -19.55 5.06 -10.96
C SER A 19 -19.47 5.68 -12.36
N GLY A 20 -19.51 4.84 -13.39
CA GLY A 20 -19.37 5.24 -14.79
C GLY A 20 -17.93 5.30 -15.30
N VAL A 21 -16.92 5.34 -14.42
CA VAL A 21 -15.50 5.41 -14.81
C VAL A 21 -14.99 4.06 -15.29
N ARG A 22 -14.24 4.05 -16.39
CA ARG A 22 -13.63 2.87 -17.02
C ARG A 22 -12.11 2.95 -16.95
N ILE A 23 -11.50 1.91 -16.41
CA ILE A 23 -10.07 1.84 -16.17
C ILE A 23 -9.50 0.58 -16.80
N VAL A 24 -8.42 0.72 -17.56
CA VAL A 24 -7.60 -0.40 -18.01
C VAL A 24 -6.31 -0.41 -17.21
N THR A 25 -5.92 -1.57 -16.68
CA THR A 25 -4.63 -1.75 -16.01
C THR A 25 -3.78 -2.80 -16.71
N LEU A 26 -2.53 -2.44 -16.99
CA LEU A 26 -1.46 -3.32 -17.48
C LEU A 26 -0.49 -3.69 -16.35
N ALA A 27 -0.68 -3.14 -15.15
CA ALA A 27 0.24 -3.32 -14.03
C ALA A 27 0.18 -4.75 -13.51
N LEU A 28 1.32 -5.43 -13.55
CA LEU A 28 1.56 -6.76 -12.99
C LEU A 28 2.23 -6.61 -11.64
N ASN A 29 2.05 -7.60 -10.75
CA ASN A 29 2.54 -7.57 -9.37
C ASN A 29 2.07 -6.31 -8.60
N LEU A 30 2.33 -6.26 -7.31
CA LEU A 30 2.12 -5.03 -6.56
C LEU A 30 3.02 -3.89 -7.09
N PRO A 31 2.56 -2.63 -6.99
CA PRO A 31 1.33 -2.15 -6.32
C PRO A 31 0.06 -2.19 -7.20
N GLY A 32 0.18 -2.56 -8.47
CA GLY A 32 -0.87 -2.36 -9.49
C GLY A 32 -2.24 -2.96 -9.14
N PRO A 33 -2.34 -4.27 -8.87
CA PRO A 33 -3.58 -4.94 -8.46
C PRO A 33 -4.19 -4.37 -7.19
N ALA A 34 -3.39 -3.89 -6.22
CA ALA A 34 -3.92 -3.24 -5.02
C ALA A 34 -4.59 -1.90 -5.35
N ALA A 35 -3.97 -1.08 -6.19
CA ALA A 35 -4.60 0.16 -6.68
C ALA A 35 -5.87 -0.12 -7.49
N ALA A 36 -5.83 -1.12 -8.38
CA ALA A 36 -6.98 -1.55 -9.17
C ALA A 36 -8.15 -2.02 -8.29
N ALA A 37 -7.87 -2.82 -7.25
CA ALA A 37 -8.87 -3.27 -6.29
C ALA A 37 -9.53 -2.10 -5.54
N ARG A 38 -8.74 -1.10 -5.15
CA ARG A 38 -9.26 0.12 -4.50
C ARG A 38 -10.16 0.94 -5.42
N LEU A 39 -9.71 1.20 -6.64
CA LEU A 39 -10.49 1.93 -7.64
C LEU A 39 -11.78 1.18 -7.99
N ARG A 40 -11.73 -0.16 -8.04
CA ARG A 40 -12.91 -1.01 -8.20
C ARG A 40 -13.88 -0.89 -7.02
N ALA A 41 -13.38 -0.86 -5.79
CA ALA A 41 -14.18 -0.67 -4.58
C ALA A 41 -14.86 0.71 -4.54
N LEU A 42 -14.22 1.74 -5.11
CA LEU A 42 -14.80 3.08 -5.30
C LEU A 42 -15.84 3.16 -6.43
N GLY A 43 -16.09 2.06 -7.15
CA GLY A 43 -17.16 1.93 -8.15
C GLY A 43 -16.71 1.90 -9.61
N ALA A 44 -15.41 2.02 -9.90
CA ALA A 44 -14.91 1.97 -11.28
C ALA A 44 -15.15 0.61 -11.93
N LYS A 45 -15.29 0.60 -13.26
CA LYS A 45 -15.20 -0.60 -14.10
C LYS A 45 -13.73 -0.80 -14.48
N VAL A 46 -13.05 -1.71 -13.78
CA VAL A 46 -11.63 -1.97 -14.00
C VAL A 46 -11.46 -3.25 -14.82
N LEU A 47 -10.72 -3.18 -15.92
CA LEU A 47 -10.28 -4.33 -16.72
C LEU A 47 -8.77 -4.46 -16.58
N LYS A 48 -8.28 -5.63 -16.17
CA LYS A 48 -6.86 -5.95 -16.22
C LYS A 48 -6.52 -6.66 -17.52
N ILE A 49 -5.44 -6.24 -18.15
CA ILE A 49 -4.86 -6.93 -19.30
C ILE A 49 -3.52 -7.53 -18.88
N GLU A 50 -3.39 -8.83 -19.05
CA GLU A 50 -2.17 -9.59 -18.76
C GLU A 50 -1.52 -10.09 -20.06
N PRO A 51 -0.19 -10.27 -20.08
CA PRO A 51 0.47 -10.98 -21.19
C PRO A 51 0.03 -12.45 -21.24
N PRO A 52 0.33 -13.21 -22.31
CA PRO A 52 0.00 -14.64 -22.40
C PRO A 52 0.50 -15.46 -21.21
N GLY A 53 1.71 -15.12 -20.71
CA GLY A 53 2.32 -15.72 -19.51
C GLY A 53 1.63 -15.38 -18.18
N GLY A 54 0.70 -14.42 -18.17
CA GLY A 54 -0.01 -13.96 -16.98
C GLY A 54 0.81 -13.02 -16.08
N ASP A 55 0.22 -12.65 -14.95
CA ASP A 55 0.91 -11.98 -13.85
C ASP A 55 1.76 -12.97 -13.04
N PRO A 56 3.06 -12.72 -12.82
CA PRO A 56 3.92 -13.57 -11.98
C PRO A 56 3.35 -13.81 -10.56
N MET A 57 2.65 -12.84 -9.98
CA MET A 57 2.01 -12.98 -8.66
C MET A 57 0.98 -14.12 -8.63
N ALA A 58 0.33 -14.44 -9.76
CA ALA A 58 -0.62 -15.56 -9.83
C ALA A 58 0.05 -16.91 -9.53
N GLN A 59 1.34 -17.05 -9.84
CA GLN A 59 2.12 -18.27 -9.60
C GLN A 59 2.81 -18.21 -8.24
N MET A 60 3.42 -17.08 -7.89
CA MET A 60 4.19 -16.91 -6.66
C MET A 60 3.30 -16.83 -5.40
N SER A 61 2.13 -16.21 -5.50
CA SER A 61 1.18 -16.09 -4.40
C SER A 61 -0.28 -16.13 -4.89
N PRO A 62 -0.80 -17.32 -5.22
CA PRO A 62 -2.15 -17.47 -5.79
C PRO A 62 -3.26 -16.90 -4.89
N ALA A 63 -3.09 -16.99 -3.56
CA ALA A 63 -4.07 -16.48 -2.60
C ALA A 63 -4.13 -14.94 -2.62
N LEU A 64 -2.97 -14.27 -2.62
CA LEU A 64 -2.89 -12.81 -2.73
C LEU A 64 -3.42 -12.33 -4.08
N TYR A 65 -3.05 -13.02 -5.17
CA TYR A 65 -3.57 -12.72 -6.49
C TYR A 65 -5.10 -12.77 -6.53
N ARG A 66 -5.71 -13.86 -6.04
CA ARG A 66 -7.18 -13.96 -5.99
C ARG A 66 -7.81 -12.87 -5.14
N ALA A 67 -7.20 -12.50 -4.00
CA ALA A 67 -7.70 -11.45 -3.13
C ALA A 67 -7.67 -10.06 -3.78
N MET A 68 -6.63 -9.75 -4.55
CA MET A 68 -6.47 -8.45 -5.25
C MET A 68 -7.32 -8.35 -6.52
N HIS A 69 -7.63 -9.47 -7.16
CA HIS A 69 -8.44 -9.49 -8.39
C HIS A 69 -9.91 -9.79 -8.13
N LYS A 70 -10.35 -9.80 -6.86
CA LYS A 70 -11.75 -10.01 -6.52
C LYS A 70 -12.60 -8.90 -7.16
N ALA A 71 -13.40 -9.29 -8.16
CA ALA A 71 -14.23 -8.40 -8.99
C ALA A 71 -13.49 -7.49 -9.99
N VAL A 72 -12.24 -7.80 -10.33
CA VAL A 72 -11.50 -7.19 -11.45
C VAL A 72 -11.34 -8.25 -12.56
N PRO A 73 -12.11 -8.17 -13.65
CA PRO A 73 -11.94 -9.04 -14.81
C PRO A 73 -10.52 -8.97 -15.37
N VAL A 74 -10.00 -10.12 -15.78
CA VAL A 74 -8.66 -10.27 -16.37
C VAL A 74 -8.79 -10.81 -17.79
N ARG A 75 -8.16 -10.15 -18.76
CA ARG A 75 -8.06 -10.60 -20.16
C ARG A 75 -6.60 -10.79 -20.52
N LYS A 76 -6.26 -11.87 -21.22
CA LYS A 76 -4.92 -12.05 -21.78
C LYS A 76 -4.85 -11.48 -23.19
N LEU A 77 -3.85 -10.64 -23.45
CA LEU A 77 -3.53 -10.10 -24.78
C LEU A 77 -2.03 -10.15 -25.00
N ASP A 78 -1.60 -10.60 -26.19
CA ASP A 78 -0.20 -10.42 -26.60
C ASP A 78 -0.01 -9.05 -27.26
N LEU A 79 0.46 -8.09 -26.47
CA LEU A 79 0.67 -6.72 -26.94
C LEU A 79 1.85 -6.59 -27.92
N LYS A 80 2.55 -7.68 -28.24
CA LYS A 80 3.58 -7.70 -29.29
C LYS A 80 2.99 -7.96 -30.68
N THR A 81 1.74 -8.42 -30.79
CA THR A 81 1.08 -8.65 -32.08
C THR A 81 0.19 -7.49 -32.49
N ALA A 82 -0.12 -7.38 -33.78
CA ALA A 82 -1.01 -6.34 -34.29
C ALA A 82 -2.44 -6.50 -33.72
N GLU A 83 -2.91 -7.73 -33.54
CA GLU A 83 -4.23 -8.04 -33.00
C GLU A 83 -4.33 -7.65 -31.52
N GLY A 84 -3.30 -7.95 -30.72
CA GLY A 84 -3.27 -7.56 -29.31
C GLY A 84 -3.18 -6.04 -29.13
N GLN A 85 -2.43 -5.35 -29.98
CA GLN A 85 -2.38 -3.89 -30.03
C GLN A 85 -3.74 -3.30 -30.40
N THR A 86 -4.38 -3.78 -31.47
CA THR A 86 -5.72 -3.34 -31.88
C THR A 86 -6.72 -3.53 -30.74
N ALA A 87 -6.77 -4.72 -30.14
CA ALA A 87 -7.68 -5.02 -29.04
C ALA A 87 -7.43 -4.13 -27.80
N LEU A 88 -6.17 -3.84 -27.46
CA LEU A 88 -5.85 -2.91 -26.37
C LEU A 88 -6.37 -1.50 -26.69
N HIS A 89 -6.09 -0.99 -27.88
CA HIS A 89 -6.45 0.37 -28.25
C HIS A 89 -7.97 0.58 -28.34
N GLU A 90 -8.74 -0.44 -28.72
CA GLU A 90 -10.21 -0.45 -28.62
C GLU A 90 -10.69 -0.28 -27.17
N GLN A 91 -10.03 -0.96 -26.21
CA GLN A 91 -10.34 -0.78 -24.79
C GLN A 91 -9.97 0.63 -24.30
N LEU A 92 -8.78 1.13 -24.69
CA LEU A 92 -8.31 2.46 -24.30
C LEU A 92 -9.20 3.59 -24.84
N GLN A 93 -9.74 3.43 -26.06
CA GLN A 93 -10.63 4.42 -26.66
C GLN A 93 -11.88 4.67 -25.80
N GLN A 94 -12.37 3.64 -25.10
CA GLN A 94 -13.54 3.73 -24.23
C GLN A 94 -13.19 3.92 -22.75
N SER A 95 -11.92 4.08 -22.42
CA SER A 95 -11.44 4.17 -21.04
C SER A 95 -11.12 5.60 -20.66
N ASP A 96 -11.30 5.90 -19.38
CA ASP A 96 -10.94 7.19 -18.80
C ASP A 96 -9.51 7.18 -18.27
N LEU A 97 -9.02 6.02 -17.82
CA LEU A 97 -7.69 5.90 -17.24
C LEU A 97 -6.96 4.62 -17.64
N LEU A 98 -5.68 4.75 -17.97
CA LEU A 98 -4.72 3.66 -18.06
C LEU A 98 -3.82 3.65 -16.81
N LEU A 99 -3.71 2.50 -16.16
CA LEU A 99 -2.73 2.23 -15.10
C LEU A 99 -1.68 1.26 -15.62
N THR A 100 -0.40 1.59 -15.50
CA THR A 100 0.69 0.70 -15.92
C THR A 100 1.87 0.75 -14.96
N ALA A 101 2.62 -0.35 -14.90
CA ALA A 101 3.87 -0.47 -14.16
C ALA A 101 5.01 -0.99 -15.06
N PHE A 102 4.86 -0.87 -16.38
CA PHE A 102 5.89 -1.27 -17.32
C PHE A 102 7.03 -0.26 -17.36
N ARG A 103 8.25 -0.76 -17.58
CA ARG A 103 9.43 0.10 -17.74
C ARG A 103 9.27 1.04 -18.94
N PRO A 104 9.79 2.28 -18.89
CA PRO A 104 9.67 3.25 -19.98
C PRO A 104 10.07 2.72 -21.36
N ALA A 105 11.16 1.94 -21.44
CA ALA A 105 11.63 1.35 -22.69
C ALA A 105 10.63 0.35 -23.29
N ALA A 106 9.95 -0.45 -22.45
CA ALA A 106 8.93 -1.39 -22.90
C ALA A 106 7.69 -0.63 -23.40
N LEU A 107 7.25 0.40 -22.67
CA LEU A 107 6.14 1.26 -23.09
C LEU A 107 6.41 1.95 -24.43
N LYS A 108 7.62 2.48 -24.63
CA LYS A 108 8.03 3.08 -25.90
C LYS A 108 7.97 2.07 -27.05
N ARG A 109 8.45 0.84 -26.85
CA ARG A 109 8.35 -0.24 -27.85
C ARG A 109 6.91 -0.64 -28.17
N LEU A 110 6.01 -0.52 -27.20
CA LEU A 110 4.59 -0.83 -27.35
C LEU A 110 3.77 0.36 -27.88
N GLY A 111 4.35 1.54 -28.07
CA GLY A 111 3.62 2.75 -28.44
C GLY A 111 2.69 3.27 -27.34
N LEU A 112 2.99 2.95 -26.07
CA LEU A 112 2.21 3.30 -24.89
C LEU A 112 2.97 4.27 -23.97
N ASP A 113 4.05 4.89 -24.46
CA ASP A 113 4.68 5.99 -23.74
C ASP A 113 3.78 7.23 -23.73
N ARG A 114 4.12 8.18 -22.84
CA ARG A 114 3.33 9.37 -22.56
C ARG A 114 2.96 10.17 -23.82
N ARG A 115 3.92 10.35 -24.73
CA ARG A 115 3.70 11.12 -25.96
C ARG A 115 2.77 10.36 -26.91
N SER A 116 3.01 9.06 -27.07
CA SER A 116 2.19 8.21 -27.93
C SER A 116 0.74 8.09 -27.44
N LEU A 117 0.52 7.97 -26.14
CA LEU A 117 -0.82 7.96 -25.55
C LEU A 117 -1.54 9.30 -25.75
N ALA A 118 -0.88 10.42 -25.43
CA ALA A 118 -1.50 11.74 -25.58
C ALA A 118 -1.88 12.06 -27.03
N ALA A 119 -1.07 11.62 -28.00
CA ALA A 119 -1.36 11.82 -29.42
C ALA A 119 -2.54 10.96 -29.91
N ARG A 120 -2.65 9.71 -29.43
CA ARG A 120 -3.66 8.76 -29.91
C ARG A 120 -4.99 8.83 -29.14
N HIS A 121 -4.92 9.13 -27.85
CA HIS A 121 -6.05 9.14 -26.92
C HIS A 121 -5.99 10.41 -26.04
N PRO A 122 -6.26 11.61 -26.59
CA PRO A 122 -6.11 12.87 -25.86
C PRO A 122 -7.04 13.01 -24.64
N HIS A 123 -8.13 12.25 -24.59
CA HIS A 123 -9.05 12.18 -23.44
C HIS A 123 -8.53 11.29 -22.30
N LEU A 124 -7.65 10.32 -22.60
CA LEU A 124 -7.26 9.26 -21.67
C LEU A 124 -6.26 9.79 -20.64
N SER A 125 -6.61 9.66 -19.36
CA SER A 125 -5.65 9.84 -18.28
C SER A 125 -4.74 8.61 -18.14
N ALA A 126 -3.52 8.81 -17.66
CA ALA A 126 -2.56 7.72 -17.46
C ALA A 126 -1.78 7.88 -16.16
N VAL A 127 -1.67 6.79 -15.40
CA VAL A 127 -0.82 6.70 -14.21
C VAL A 127 0.25 5.64 -14.46
N PHE A 128 1.50 6.08 -14.42
CA PHE A 128 2.69 5.23 -14.58
C PHE A 128 3.30 4.98 -13.21
N VAL A 129 3.29 3.73 -12.77
CA VAL A 129 4.03 3.29 -11.59
C VAL A 129 5.48 3.03 -12.01
N VAL A 130 6.42 3.70 -11.36
CA VAL A 130 7.86 3.57 -11.60
C VAL A 130 8.59 3.26 -10.30
N GLY A 131 9.81 2.73 -10.39
CA GLY A 131 10.62 2.52 -9.18
C GLY A 131 11.12 3.83 -8.59
N TYR A 132 11.66 4.69 -9.45
CA TYR A 132 12.27 5.98 -9.09
C TYR A 132 11.72 7.12 -9.94
N PRO A 133 11.70 8.36 -9.41
CA PRO A 133 11.22 9.51 -10.16
C PRO A 133 12.15 9.89 -11.32
N GLY A 134 11.58 10.59 -12.30
CA GLY A 134 12.33 11.21 -13.40
C GLY A 134 13.18 10.23 -14.22
N ALA A 135 14.43 10.63 -14.50
CA ALA A 135 15.34 9.86 -15.35
C ALA A 135 15.71 8.49 -14.77
N GLN A 136 15.62 8.32 -13.45
CA GLN A 136 15.95 7.08 -12.75
C GLN A 136 14.87 6.01 -12.83
N GLY A 137 13.69 6.29 -13.41
CA GLY A 137 12.57 5.34 -13.48
C GLY A 137 12.85 4.04 -14.26
N HIS A 138 14.02 3.88 -14.87
CA HIS A 138 14.48 2.65 -15.51
C HIS A 138 15.26 1.71 -14.57
N LEU A 139 15.71 2.21 -13.41
CA LEU A 139 16.45 1.41 -12.44
C LEU A 139 15.55 0.32 -11.84
N PRO A 140 16.08 -0.90 -11.65
CA PRO A 140 15.33 -1.96 -11.01
C PRO A 140 15.13 -1.65 -9.51
N GLY A 141 13.98 -2.05 -8.99
CA GLY A 141 13.69 -1.98 -7.57
C GLY A 141 12.45 -2.81 -7.24
N HIS A 142 12.41 -3.29 -6.01
CA HIS A 142 11.27 -3.96 -5.40
C HIS A 142 11.00 -3.32 -4.05
N ASP A 143 9.81 -3.56 -3.50
CA ASP A 143 9.40 -3.06 -2.18
C ASP A 143 10.52 -3.12 -1.12
N LEU A 144 11.17 -4.28 -0.97
CA LEU A 144 12.24 -4.47 0.02
C LEU A 144 13.42 -3.50 -0.19
N THR A 145 13.81 -3.24 -1.44
CA THR A 145 14.93 -2.32 -1.73
C THR A 145 14.55 -0.87 -1.47
N PHE A 146 13.29 -0.48 -1.74
CA PHE A 146 12.81 0.86 -1.43
C PHE A 146 12.68 1.08 0.08
N GLN A 147 12.20 0.08 0.83
CA GLN A 147 12.17 0.13 2.29
C GLN A 147 13.58 0.23 2.90
N ALA A 148 14.54 -0.53 2.36
CA ALA A 148 15.93 -0.46 2.80
C ALA A 148 16.55 0.92 2.55
N GLU A 149 16.38 1.47 1.35
CA GLU A 149 16.88 2.80 0.99
C GLU A 149 16.25 3.91 1.86
N ALA A 150 14.97 3.78 2.19
CA ALA A 150 14.27 4.71 3.07
C ALA A 150 14.62 4.55 4.57
N GLY A 151 15.52 3.63 4.93
CA GLY A 151 15.96 3.42 6.32
C GLY A 151 14.90 2.76 7.22
N LEU A 152 14.01 1.95 6.65
CA LEU A 152 12.91 1.27 7.35
C LEU A 152 13.26 -0.15 7.81
N ILE A 153 14.50 -0.59 7.59
CA ILE A 153 14.98 -1.93 7.94
C ILE A 153 16.19 -1.79 8.87
N ASP A 154 15.99 -2.09 10.15
CA ASP A 154 17.00 -1.87 11.21
C ASP A 154 17.93 -3.08 11.44
N ALA A 155 17.52 -4.26 10.99
CA ALA A 155 18.24 -5.50 11.21
C ALA A 155 18.09 -6.42 9.99
N ALA A 156 18.85 -7.51 9.95
CA ALA A 156 18.72 -8.56 8.95
C ALA A 156 17.43 -9.40 9.15
N GLN A 157 16.28 -8.73 9.11
CA GLN A 157 14.94 -9.29 9.27
C GLN A 157 14.03 -8.69 8.19
N LEU A 158 13.13 -9.48 7.64
CA LEU A 158 12.17 -8.99 6.66
C LEU A 158 11.12 -8.11 7.36
N PRO A 159 10.73 -6.97 6.75
CA PRO A 159 9.61 -6.20 7.25
C PRO A 159 8.32 -7.03 7.20
N ALA A 160 7.39 -6.76 8.12
CA ALA A 160 6.15 -7.52 8.25
C ALA A 160 5.23 -7.42 7.02
N THR A 161 5.42 -6.42 6.16
CA THR A 161 4.62 -6.20 4.98
C THR A 161 5.37 -5.44 3.89
N LEU A 162 4.74 -5.35 2.73
CA LEU A 162 5.24 -4.62 1.57
C LEU A 162 4.81 -3.15 1.66
N LEU A 163 5.45 -2.38 2.54
CA LEU A 163 5.00 -1.05 2.92
C LEU A 163 5.13 -0.03 1.78
N ALA A 164 6.19 -0.12 0.98
CA ALA A 164 6.40 0.77 -0.16
C ALA A 164 5.37 0.48 -1.27
N ASP A 165 5.12 -0.80 -1.57
CA ASP A 165 4.12 -1.20 -2.55
C ASP A 165 2.70 -0.82 -2.11
N MET A 166 2.32 -1.11 -0.86
CA MET A 166 0.96 -0.83 -0.39
C MET A 166 0.70 0.68 -0.26
N THR A 167 1.72 1.46 0.12
CA THR A 167 1.63 2.93 0.08
C THR A 167 1.61 3.44 -1.36
N GLY A 168 2.43 2.88 -2.24
CA GLY A 168 2.40 3.17 -3.67
C GLY A 168 1.01 2.96 -4.27
N ALA A 169 0.30 1.89 -3.87
CA ALA A 169 -1.07 1.65 -4.31
C ALA A 169 -2.07 2.73 -3.84
N LEU A 170 -1.84 3.32 -2.66
CA LEU A 170 -2.62 4.46 -2.16
C LEU A 170 -2.36 5.71 -3.02
N LEU A 171 -1.09 6.06 -3.22
CA LEU A 171 -0.69 7.22 -4.02
C LEU A 171 -1.13 7.09 -5.49
N VAL A 172 -1.09 5.88 -6.05
CA VAL A 172 -1.63 5.60 -7.39
C VAL A 172 -3.14 5.80 -7.43
N SER A 173 -3.87 5.36 -6.41
CA SER A 173 -5.33 5.56 -6.34
C SER A 173 -5.67 7.05 -6.22
N GLU A 174 -4.91 7.81 -5.44
CA GLU A 174 -5.04 9.25 -5.30
C GLU A 174 -4.72 9.99 -6.62
N ALA A 175 -3.61 9.64 -7.27
CA ALA A 175 -3.23 10.17 -8.57
C ALA A 175 -4.28 9.88 -9.63
N ALA A 176 -4.87 8.67 -9.62
CA ALA A 176 -5.96 8.32 -10.51
C ALA A 176 -7.20 9.20 -10.28
N LEU A 177 -7.58 9.44 -9.02
CA LEU A 177 -8.68 10.36 -8.68
C LEU A 177 -8.39 11.78 -9.17
N GLY A 178 -7.19 12.30 -8.91
CA GLY A 178 -6.77 13.63 -9.37
C GLY A 178 -6.76 13.76 -10.89
N ALA A 179 -6.26 12.75 -11.60
CA ALA A 179 -6.22 12.72 -13.06
C ALA A 179 -7.64 12.69 -13.66
N LEU A 180 -8.55 11.90 -13.08
CA LEU A 180 -9.96 11.85 -13.50
C LEU A 180 -10.69 13.18 -13.24
N LEU A 181 -10.40 13.85 -12.12
CA LEU A 181 -10.92 15.19 -11.84
C LEU A 181 -10.39 16.22 -12.83
N HIS A 182 -9.09 16.19 -13.13
CA HIS A 182 -8.49 17.04 -14.16
C HIS A 182 -9.14 16.82 -15.51
N GLN A 183 -9.33 15.56 -15.92
CA GLN A 183 -9.96 15.20 -17.18
C GLN A 183 -11.40 15.75 -17.27
N ARG A 184 -12.19 15.65 -16.20
CA ARG A 184 -13.54 16.22 -16.17
C ARG A 184 -13.55 17.75 -16.24
N ALA A 185 -12.58 18.41 -15.61
CA ALA A 185 -12.50 19.86 -15.58
C ALA A 185 -11.95 20.47 -16.88
N GLN A 186 -11.01 19.77 -17.54
CA GLN A 186 -10.23 20.31 -18.66
C GLN A 186 -10.56 19.66 -20.01
N GLY A 187 -11.35 18.58 -20.01
CA GLY A 187 -11.68 17.83 -21.23
C GLY A 187 -10.50 17.05 -21.83
N ARG A 188 -9.34 17.02 -21.17
CA ARG A 188 -8.12 16.33 -21.62
C ARG A 188 -7.52 15.48 -20.50
N GLY A 189 -6.95 14.33 -20.86
CA GLY A 189 -6.33 13.42 -19.91
C GLY A 189 -5.11 14.04 -19.23
N ALA A 190 -4.84 13.60 -17.99
CA ALA A 190 -3.60 13.90 -17.28
C ALA A 190 -2.69 12.67 -17.24
N THR A 191 -1.39 12.88 -17.40
CA THR A 191 -0.38 11.83 -17.27
C THR A 191 0.46 12.09 -16.02
N LEU A 192 0.49 11.11 -15.12
CA LEU A 192 1.17 11.20 -13.83
C LEU A 192 2.12 10.01 -13.64
N ASP A 193 3.28 10.28 -13.03
CA ASP A 193 4.24 9.26 -12.63
C ASP A 193 4.21 9.14 -11.09
N ILE A 194 4.15 7.90 -10.58
CA ILE A 194 4.19 7.61 -9.14
C ILE A 194 5.36 6.68 -8.88
N ALA A 195 6.35 7.18 -8.12
CA ALA A 195 7.53 6.41 -7.76
C ALA A 195 7.33 5.65 -6.45
N LEU A 196 7.76 4.39 -6.42
CA LEU A 196 7.73 3.56 -5.22
C LEU A 196 8.76 3.99 -4.17
N SER A 197 9.90 4.54 -4.60
CA SER A 197 10.87 5.20 -3.72
C SER A 197 10.27 6.42 -3.01
N ASP A 198 9.50 7.27 -3.72
CA ASP A 198 8.79 8.39 -3.08
C ASP A 198 7.74 7.90 -2.07
N ALA A 199 7.04 6.79 -2.38
CA ALA A 199 6.10 6.17 -1.46
C ALA A 199 6.78 5.67 -0.18
N ALA A 200 7.95 5.03 -0.30
CA ALA A 200 8.77 4.60 0.83
C ALA A 200 9.31 5.80 1.62
N GLY A 201 9.76 6.86 0.93
CA GLY A 201 10.22 8.09 1.55
C GLY A 201 9.12 8.79 2.37
N PHE A 202 7.89 8.84 1.85
CA PHE A 202 6.76 9.44 2.55
C PHE A 202 6.46 8.73 3.89
N VAL A 203 6.38 7.41 3.89
CA VAL A 203 6.15 6.67 5.15
C VAL A 203 7.34 6.70 6.10
N ALA A 204 8.55 6.96 5.58
CA ALA A 204 9.76 7.10 6.37
C ALA A 204 9.91 8.47 7.03
N VAL A 205 9.05 9.46 6.77
CA VAL A 205 9.17 10.81 7.36
C VAL A 205 9.35 10.78 8.89
N PRO A 206 8.54 10.05 9.69
CA PRO A 206 8.76 9.97 11.14
C PRO A 206 10.11 9.35 11.53
N ARG A 207 10.62 8.40 10.72
CA ARG A 207 11.90 7.73 10.96
C ARG A 207 13.07 8.65 10.60
N ALA A 208 13.00 9.32 9.47
CA ALA A 208 13.99 10.25 8.96
C ALA A 208 14.12 11.50 9.85
N LEU A 209 13.02 11.96 10.45
CA LEU A 209 13.01 13.05 11.43
C LEU A 209 13.30 12.59 12.86
N GLY A 210 13.73 11.34 13.04
CA GLY A 210 14.18 10.78 14.31
C GLY A 210 13.07 10.36 15.27
N MET A 211 11.79 10.71 15.05
CA MET A 211 10.71 10.42 15.98
C MET A 211 10.58 8.92 16.32
N THR A 212 10.70 8.05 15.30
CA THR A 212 10.60 6.58 15.45
C THR A 212 11.95 5.88 15.37
N ALA A 213 13.06 6.60 15.42
CA ALA A 213 14.39 5.99 15.42
C ALA A 213 14.67 5.22 16.72
N PRO A 214 15.45 4.13 16.70
CA PRO A 214 15.80 3.38 17.91
C PRO A 214 16.29 4.29 19.04
N GLY A 215 15.66 4.17 20.20
CA GLY A 215 15.96 4.98 21.38
C GLY A 215 15.41 6.41 21.35
N GLN A 216 14.55 6.77 20.39
CA GLN A 216 13.86 8.06 20.32
C GLN A 216 12.40 7.96 20.80
N LEU A 217 11.68 9.08 20.78
CA LEU A 217 10.36 9.27 21.40
C LEU A 217 9.40 8.09 21.17
N LEU A 218 9.18 7.70 19.91
CA LEU A 218 8.34 6.56 19.49
C LEU A 218 9.18 5.40 18.95
N GLY A 219 10.47 5.37 19.27
CA GLY A 219 11.40 4.28 18.95
C GLY A 219 11.97 3.60 20.19
N GLY A 220 11.27 3.70 21.33
CA GLY A 220 11.60 2.98 22.57
C GLY A 220 12.29 3.80 23.65
N ALA A 221 12.43 5.14 23.51
CA ALA A 221 12.92 5.98 24.61
C ALA A 221 11.99 5.91 25.84
N LEU A 222 10.68 5.96 25.58
CA LEU A 222 9.65 6.03 26.61
C LEU A 222 9.28 4.63 27.13
N PRO A 223 9.31 4.38 28.45
CA PRO A 223 8.78 3.16 29.05
C PRO A 223 7.32 2.87 28.69
N GLU A 224 6.51 3.91 28.60
CA GLU A 224 5.09 3.85 28.27
C GLU A 224 4.79 3.67 26.77
N TYR A 225 5.82 3.57 25.91
CA TYR A 225 5.67 3.33 24.47
C TYR A 225 6.66 2.26 23.99
N GLY A 226 6.17 1.04 23.77
CA GLY A 226 7.02 -0.06 23.34
C GLY A 226 6.33 -1.41 23.27
N VAL A 227 7.09 -2.43 22.88
CA VAL A 227 6.66 -3.83 22.86
C VAL A 227 7.44 -4.60 23.92
N TYR A 228 6.73 -5.28 24.81
CA TYR A 228 7.29 -6.03 25.93
C TYR A 228 6.89 -7.50 25.85
N ALA A 229 7.71 -8.38 26.41
CA ALA A 229 7.32 -9.77 26.66
C ALA A 229 6.33 -9.84 27.83
N CYS A 230 5.28 -10.64 27.68
CA CYS A 230 4.39 -11.05 28.76
C CYS A 230 4.58 -12.55 29.08
N ALA A 231 3.77 -13.12 29.98
CA ALA A 231 3.95 -14.48 30.46
C ALA A 231 3.86 -15.56 29.36
N ASP A 232 3.05 -15.31 28.34
CA ASP A 232 2.71 -16.25 27.26
C ASP A 232 2.73 -15.59 25.86
N GLY A 233 3.44 -14.46 25.71
CA GLY A 233 3.53 -13.75 24.43
C GLY A 233 4.12 -12.35 24.52
N LEU A 234 3.51 -11.42 23.79
CA LEU A 234 3.93 -10.03 23.68
C LEU A 234 2.78 -9.06 24.00
N VAL A 235 3.15 -7.84 24.38
CA VAL A 235 2.23 -6.73 24.58
C VAL A 235 2.81 -5.44 23.99
N ALA A 236 2.04 -4.76 23.16
CA ALA A 236 2.33 -3.41 22.69
C ALA A 236 1.62 -2.41 23.60
N ILE A 237 2.33 -1.37 24.04
CA ILE A 237 1.84 -0.32 24.94
C ILE A 237 2.11 1.03 24.27
N ALA A 238 1.13 1.93 24.31
CA ALA A 238 1.21 3.30 23.77
C ALA A 238 0.54 4.33 24.68
N ALA A 239 0.91 4.36 25.96
CA ALA A 239 0.31 5.21 27.00
C ALA A 239 0.96 6.61 27.05
N LEU A 240 0.79 7.41 26.01
CA LEU A 240 1.52 8.69 25.84
C LEU A 240 0.89 9.88 26.59
N GLU A 241 -0.40 9.84 26.87
CA GLU A 241 -1.14 10.91 27.53
C GLU A 241 -0.93 10.87 29.05
N PRO A 242 -0.93 12.03 29.76
CA PRO A 242 -0.62 12.07 31.19
C PRO A 242 -1.44 11.12 32.08
N HIS A 243 -2.73 10.98 31.78
CA HIS A 243 -3.62 10.08 32.55
C HIS A 243 -3.33 8.60 32.28
N PHE A 244 -3.03 8.21 31.03
CA PHE A 244 -2.61 6.84 30.73
C PHE A 244 -1.25 6.51 31.33
N LYS A 245 -0.29 7.45 31.32
CA LYS A 245 1.00 7.28 32.01
C LYS A 245 0.81 7.01 33.49
N GLN A 246 -0.06 7.80 34.14
CA GLN A 246 -0.36 7.62 35.55
C GLN A 246 -1.02 6.27 35.84
N ALA A 247 -2.04 5.90 35.05
CA ALA A 247 -2.73 4.62 35.20
C ALA A 247 -1.77 3.43 34.99
N LEU A 248 -0.91 3.49 33.97
CA LEU A 248 0.09 2.46 33.72
C LEU A 248 1.12 2.38 34.86
N ALA A 249 1.60 3.52 35.35
CA ALA A 249 2.55 3.56 36.45
C ALA A 249 1.96 2.98 37.75
N LEU A 250 0.67 3.20 38.00
CA LEU A 250 -0.05 2.59 39.13
C LEU A 250 -0.16 1.07 38.95
N ALA A 251 -0.58 0.61 37.78
CA ALA A 251 -0.74 -0.82 37.48
C ALA A 251 0.60 -1.57 37.54
N ALA A 252 1.65 -1.00 36.93
CA ALA A 252 2.98 -1.57 36.89
C ALA A 252 3.82 -1.32 38.16
N GLN A 253 3.28 -0.56 39.11
CA GLN A 253 3.96 -0.12 40.33
C GLN A 253 5.32 0.54 40.02
N GLY A 254 5.34 1.37 38.97
CA GLY A 254 6.52 2.11 38.53
C GLY A 254 6.43 2.56 37.07
N ALA A 255 7.19 3.60 36.73
CA ALA A 255 7.19 4.23 35.41
C ALA A 255 8.48 3.98 34.60
N THR A 256 9.24 2.94 34.94
CA THR A 256 10.50 2.60 34.23
C THR A 256 10.30 1.42 33.29
N HIS A 257 11.14 1.30 32.25
CA HIS A 257 11.18 0.14 31.35
C HIS A 257 11.20 -1.17 32.14
N ARG A 258 12.01 -1.23 33.21
CA ARG A 258 12.14 -2.40 34.07
C ARG A 258 10.87 -2.72 34.87
N ALA A 259 10.18 -1.70 35.40
CA ALA A 259 8.95 -1.90 36.15
C ALA A 259 7.83 -2.42 35.23
N ILE A 260 7.64 -1.75 34.09
CA ILE A 260 6.62 -2.13 33.09
C ILE A 260 6.91 -3.52 32.52
N ALA A 261 8.17 -3.82 32.14
CA ALA A 261 8.53 -5.14 31.65
C ALA A 261 8.29 -6.25 32.68
N ARG A 262 8.55 -5.99 33.98
CA ARG A 262 8.29 -6.96 35.05
C ARG A 262 6.78 -7.21 35.20
N TRP A 263 5.98 -6.15 35.19
CA TRP A 263 4.53 -6.24 35.26
C TRP A 263 3.97 -6.99 34.05
N CYS A 264 4.45 -6.72 32.83
CA CYS A 264 4.03 -7.45 31.63
C CYS A 264 4.34 -8.95 31.77
N LYS A 265 5.55 -9.31 32.20
CA LYS A 265 5.98 -10.71 32.38
C LYS A 265 5.17 -11.48 33.43
N SER A 266 4.56 -10.80 34.40
CA SER A 266 3.75 -11.47 35.43
C SER A 266 2.30 -11.70 35.03
N HIS A 267 1.89 -11.30 33.83
CA HIS A 267 0.52 -11.42 33.35
C HIS A 267 0.47 -12.13 32.00
N THR A 268 -0.56 -12.93 31.78
CA THR A 268 -0.86 -13.48 30.45
C THR A 268 -1.41 -12.39 29.52
N ALA A 269 -1.36 -12.63 28.21
CA ALA A 269 -1.95 -11.75 27.22
C ALA A 269 -3.45 -11.50 27.49
N ALA A 270 -4.18 -12.53 27.94
CA ALA A 270 -5.59 -12.41 28.32
C ALA A 270 -5.78 -11.49 29.55
N GLN A 271 -4.95 -11.63 30.58
CA GLN A 271 -5.00 -10.79 31.77
C GLN A 271 -4.67 -9.32 31.43
N LEU A 272 -3.63 -9.08 30.63
CA LEU A 272 -3.27 -7.74 30.19
C LEU A 272 -4.39 -7.09 29.37
N THR A 273 -5.02 -7.83 28.47
CA THR A 273 -6.16 -7.34 27.68
C THR A 273 -7.36 -6.96 28.56
N ALA A 274 -7.65 -7.74 29.61
CA ALA A 274 -8.71 -7.41 30.56
C ALA A 274 -8.38 -6.16 31.38
N LEU A 275 -7.14 -6.05 31.87
CA LEU A 275 -6.65 -4.86 32.59
C LEU A 275 -6.69 -3.61 31.69
N ALA A 276 -6.37 -3.75 30.40
CA ALA A 276 -6.46 -2.66 29.43
C ALA A 276 -7.87 -2.08 29.36
N GLN A 277 -8.88 -2.94 29.28
CA GLN A 277 -10.28 -2.52 29.23
C GLN A 277 -10.74 -1.92 30.57
N GLN A 278 -10.32 -2.51 31.69
CA GLN A 278 -10.71 -2.04 33.02
C GLN A 278 -10.14 -0.66 33.36
N HIS A 279 -8.91 -0.38 32.93
CA HIS A 279 -8.18 0.84 33.26
C HIS A 279 -8.04 1.82 32.08
N ASP A 280 -8.76 1.56 30.98
CA ASP A 280 -8.69 2.33 29.74
C ASP A 280 -7.25 2.52 29.24
N LEU A 281 -6.40 1.48 29.36
CA LEU A 281 -5.00 1.57 28.93
C LEU A 281 -4.87 1.28 27.42
N PRO A 282 -4.15 2.12 26.66
CA PRO A 282 -3.87 1.88 25.25
C PRO A 282 -2.78 0.81 25.09
N LEU A 283 -3.16 -0.46 25.29
CA LEU A 283 -2.31 -1.62 25.09
C LEU A 283 -3.04 -2.75 24.38
N TRP A 284 -2.28 -3.59 23.68
CA TRP A 284 -2.76 -4.80 23.00
C TRP A 284 -1.79 -5.94 23.23
N ALA A 285 -2.27 -7.07 23.77
CA ALA A 285 -1.46 -8.25 24.03
C ALA A 285 -1.88 -9.44 23.17
N TRP A 286 -0.93 -10.28 22.77
CA TRP A 286 -1.16 -11.47 21.96
C TRP A 286 -0.18 -12.58 22.32
N THR A 287 -0.63 -13.83 22.16
CA THR A 287 0.22 -15.01 22.34
C THR A 287 1.13 -15.20 21.12
N THR A 288 2.37 -15.64 21.35
CA THR A 288 3.35 -15.94 20.28
C THR A 288 3.64 -17.42 20.16
#